data_AF-A0A7J8PJK5-F1
#
_entry.id   AF-A0A7J8PJK5-F1
#
_cell.length_a   1.000
_cell.length_b   1.000
_cell.length_c   1.000
_cell.angle_alpha   90.00
_cell.angle_beta   90.00
_cell.angle_gamma   90.00
#
_symmetry.space_group_name_H-M   'P 1'
#
loop_
_entity.id
_entity.type
_entity.pdbx_description
1 polymer ?
#
loop_
_entity_poly.entity_id
_entity_poly.type
_entity_poly.pdbx_seq_one_letter_code
_entity_poly.pdbx_strand_id
1 'polypeptide(L)'
;MKKLRTYYTQFRHNSNQAMERKWILPLALGSIVSLFLLFLTTLTSFDGSPFLFFYHPSAVLGGSSPFVESQLKPIPVSTLPPPPRFAYLISGSAGDGLMLRRTLLALYHPLNQYVVHLDREASSEERL
;
A
#
# COMPACT_ATOMS: atom_id res chain seq x y z
N MET A 1 16.09 57.47 -7.07
CA MET A 1 16.47 56.05 -7.05
C MET A 1 15.32 55.05 -7.32
N LYS A 2 14.03 55.45 -7.36
CA LYS A 2 12.89 54.51 -7.48
C LYS A 2 12.72 53.84 -8.87
N LYS A 3 13.21 54.46 -9.96
CA LYS A 3 13.02 53.94 -11.32
C LYS A 3 13.81 52.67 -11.66
N LEU A 4 14.94 52.43 -10.99
CA LEU A 4 15.76 51.24 -11.23
C LEU A 4 15.08 49.98 -10.68
N ARG A 5 14.45 50.06 -9.51
CA ARG A 5 13.76 48.91 -8.90
C ARG A 5 12.64 48.38 -9.79
N THR A 6 11.86 49.26 -10.41
CA THR A 6 10.76 48.89 -11.32
C THR A 6 11.27 48.16 -12.57
N TYR A 7 12.43 48.55 -13.10
CA TYR A 7 13.02 47.89 -14.26
C TYR A 7 13.44 46.44 -13.94
N TYR A 8 14.11 46.23 -12.79
CA TYR A 8 14.51 44.88 -12.37
C TYR A 8 13.33 43.97 -12.05
N THR A 9 12.25 44.49 -11.46
CA THR A 9 11.03 43.69 -11.19
C THR A 9 10.31 43.30 -12.48
N GLN A 10 10.23 44.22 -13.46
CA GLN A 10 9.64 43.97 -14.77
C GLN A 10 10.44 42.91 -15.55
N PHE A 11 11.77 43.02 -15.55
CA PHE A 11 12.65 42.07 -16.24
C PHE A 11 12.59 40.67 -15.63
N ARG A 12 12.56 40.58 -14.28
CA ARG A 12 12.42 39.32 -13.54
C ARG A 12 11.07 38.65 -13.79
N HIS A 13 9.98 39.41 -13.92
CA HIS A 13 8.68 38.84 -14.22
C HIS A 13 8.62 38.27 -15.65
N ASN A 14 9.21 38.97 -16.62
CA ASN A 14 9.27 38.51 -18.01
C ASN A 14 10.18 37.28 -18.18
N SER A 15 11.32 37.22 -17.48
CA SER A 15 12.21 36.05 -17.50
C SER A 15 11.58 34.83 -16.85
N ASN A 16 10.83 35.01 -15.75
CA ASN A 16 10.10 33.92 -15.11
C ASN A 16 8.98 33.40 -16.00
N GLN A 17 8.19 34.27 -16.64
CA GLN A 17 7.16 33.83 -17.59
C GLN A 17 7.75 33.13 -18.84
N ALA A 18 8.91 33.56 -19.32
CA ALA A 18 9.62 32.89 -20.41
C ALA A 18 10.24 31.54 -19.98
N MET A 19 10.71 31.42 -18.74
CA MET A 19 11.23 30.18 -18.17
C MET A 19 10.12 29.15 -17.93
N GLU A 20 8.99 29.58 -17.35
CA GLU A 20 7.78 28.76 -17.14
C GLU A 20 7.35 28.09 -18.45
N ARG A 21 7.23 28.85 -19.55
CA ARG A 21 6.83 28.29 -20.86
C ARG A 21 7.84 27.31 -21.46
N LYS A 22 9.14 27.49 -21.21
CA LYS A 22 10.20 26.64 -21.76
C LYS A 22 10.26 25.27 -21.09
N TRP A 23 9.94 25.18 -19.80
CA TRP A 23 9.96 23.92 -19.05
C TRP A 23 8.64 23.16 -19.09
N ILE A 24 7.53 23.82 -19.42
CA ILE A 24 6.23 23.16 -19.59
C ILE A 24 6.25 22.12 -20.71
N LEU A 25 6.91 22.40 -21.84
CA LEU A 25 6.98 21.49 -22.98
C LEU A 25 7.71 20.15 -22.68
N PRO A 26 8.95 20.15 -22.14
CA PRO A 26 9.63 18.90 -21.81
C PRO A 26 8.93 18.13 -20.68
N LEU A 27 8.31 18.84 -19.72
CA LEU A 27 7.54 18.21 -18.64
C LEU A 27 6.28 17.51 -19.17
N ALA A 28 5.52 18.17 -20.04
CA ALA A 28 4.33 17.60 -20.66
C ALA A 28 4.68 16.39 -21.53
N LEU A 29 5.74 16.49 -22.33
CA LEU A 29 6.19 15.37 -23.17
C LEU A 29 6.64 14.17 -22.34
N GLY A 30 7.41 14.41 -21.27
CA GLY A 30 7.83 13.36 -20.33
C GLY A 30 6.65 12.69 -19.63
N SER A 31 5.65 13.46 -19.21
CA SER A 31 4.41 12.95 -18.61
C SER A 31 3.62 12.07 -19.58
N ILE A 32 3.47 12.51 -20.84
CA ILE A 32 2.78 11.73 -21.88
C ILE A 32 3.50 10.41 -22.15
N VAL A 33 4.83 10.43 -22.27
CA VAL A 33 5.64 9.21 -22.48
C VAL A 33 5.52 8.26 -21.29
N SER A 34 5.54 8.78 -20.06
CA SER A 34 5.38 7.96 -18.85
C SER A 34 4.01 7.29 -18.78
N LEU A 35 2.93 8.03 -19.06
CA LEU A 35 1.57 7.47 -19.10
C LEU A 35 1.39 6.45 -20.22
N PHE A 36 1.99 6.69 -21.39
CA PHE A 36 1.97 5.76 -22.51
C PHE A 36 2.69 4.44 -22.16
N LEU A 37 3.84 4.51 -21.50
CA LEU A 37 4.57 3.31 -21.05
C LEU A 37 3.77 2.53 -20.00
N LEU A 38 3.11 3.21 -19.06
CA LEU A 38 2.22 2.58 -18.06
C LEU A 38 1.02 1.92 -18.74
N PHE A 39 0.42 2.56 -19.74
CA PHE A 39 -0.64 1.95 -20.54
C PHE A 39 -0.15 0.72 -21.31
N LEU A 40 1.08 0.75 -21.82
CA LEU A 40 1.66 -0.41 -22.50
C LEU A 40 1.88 -1.59 -21.54
N THR A 41 2.26 -1.36 -20.29
CA THR A 41 2.42 -2.43 -19.28
C THR A 41 1.09 -3.06 -18.89
N THR A 42 -0.02 -2.31 -18.88
CA THR A 42 -1.34 -2.91 -18.61
C THR A 42 -1.84 -3.75 -19.78
N LEU A 43 -1.52 -3.38 -21.02
CA LEU A 43 -1.86 -4.18 -22.20
C LEU A 43 -1.03 -5.46 -22.32
N THR A 44 0.25 -5.44 -21.97
CA THR A 44 1.12 -6.64 -22.02
C THR A 44 0.94 -7.58 -20.83
N SER A 45 0.24 -7.16 -19.78
CA SER A 45 -0.05 -7.99 -18.59
C SER A 45 -1.22 -8.97 -18.78
N PHE A 46 -1.70 -9.18 -20.01
CA PHE A 46 -2.76 -10.13 -20.32
C PHE A 46 -2.37 -11.61 -20.10
N ASP A 47 -1.08 -11.89 -19.87
CA ASP A 47 -0.58 -13.21 -19.47
C ASP A 47 0.40 -13.07 -18.28
N GLY A 48 -0.13 -12.65 -17.12
CA GLY A 48 0.32 -13.11 -15.79
C GLY A 48 1.79 -12.98 -15.36
N SER A 49 2.69 -12.32 -16.10
CA SER A 49 4.09 -12.17 -15.68
C SER A 49 4.57 -10.71 -15.75
N PRO A 50 4.75 -10.02 -14.61
CA PRO A 50 5.36 -8.69 -14.60
C PRO A 50 6.84 -8.81 -14.98
N PHE A 51 7.18 -8.25 -16.15
CA PHE A 51 8.48 -8.28 -16.82
C PHE A 51 9.66 -7.60 -16.09
N LEU A 52 9.59 -7.36 -14.78
CA LEU A 52 10.66 -6.67 -14.04
C LEU A 52 10.95 -7.29 -12.67
N PHE A 53 11.05 -8.61 -12.59
CA PHE A 53 11.65 -9.28 -11.44
C PHE A 53 12.72 -10.26 -11.91
N PHE A 54 13.97 -9.81 -11.80
CA PHE A 54 15.17 -10.62 -11.65
C PHE A 54 15.46 -11.67 -12.74
N TYR A 55 16.50 -11.41 -13.52
CA TYR A 55 17.28 -12.45 -14.19
C TYR A 55 17.67 -13.53 -13.17
N HIS A 56 16.93 -14.64 -13.15
CA HIS A 56 17.35 -15.88 -12.53
C HIS A 56 17.91 -16.78 -13.63
N PRO A 57 19.25 -16.82 -13.85
CA PRO A 57 19.85 -17.83 -14.70
C PRO A 57 19.88 -19.12 -13.89
N SER A 58 18.75 -19.82 -13.84
CA SER A 58 18.64 -21.06 -13.08
C SER A 58 17.75 -22.05 -13.82
N ALA A 59 18.12 -22.39 -15.06
CA ALA A 59 17.75 -23.67 -15.70
C ALA A 59 18.24 -23.74 -17.14
N VAL A 60 19.52 -23.97 -17.39
CA VAL A 60 19.94 -24.71 -18.60
C VAL A 60 21.15 -25.57 -18.23
N LEU A 61 20.91 -26.65 -17.49
CA LEU A 61 21.72 -27.87 -17.48
C LEU A 61 21.06 -28.87 -16.52
N GLY A 62 20.24 -29.77 -17.07
CA GLY A 62 19.73 -30.94 -16.35
C GLY A 62 18.21 -30.96 -16.21
N GLY A 63 17.56 -31.71 -17.12
CA GLY A 63 16.15 -32.11 -17.15
C GLY A 63 15.25 -31.63 -16.01
N SER A 64 14.61 -30.48 -16.19
CA SER A 64 13.53 -30.03 -15.31
C SER A 64 12.19 -30.46 -15.91
N SER A 65 11.54 -31.42 -15.27
CA SER A 65 10.09 -31.57 -15.32
C SER A 65 9.44 -30.18 -15.16
N PRO A 66 8.39 -29.82 -15.93
CA PRO A 66 7.70 -28.53 -15.80
C PRO A 66 6.97 -28.39 -14.45
N PHE A 67 7.00 -29.42 -13.61
CA PHE A 67 6.28 -29.51 -12.36
C PHE A 67 7.21 -29.28 -11.15
N VAL A 68 6.98 -28.17 -10.45
CA VAL A 68 7.75 -27.69 -9.29
C VAL A 68 7.64 -28.63 -8.08
N GLU A 69 6.64 -29.51 -8.03
CA GLU A 69 6.39 -30.47 -6.93
C GLU A 69 7.62 -31.32 -6.60
N SER A 70 8.42 -31.69 -7.61
CA SER A 70 9.65 -32.46 -7.41
C SER A 70 10.73 -31.72 -6.60
N GLN A 71 10.60 -30.41 -6.46
CA GLN A 71 11.49 -29.56 -5.66
C GLN A 71 10.86 -29.15 -4.30
N LEU A 72 9.58 -29.44 -4.06
CA LEU A 72 8.93 -29.13 -2.80
C LEU A 72 9.33 -30.16 -1.74
N LYS A 73 10.03 -29.70 -0.71
CA LYS A 73 10.24 -30.50 0.50
C LYS A 73 9.01 -30.34 1.40
N PRO A 74 8.42 -31.44 1.92
CA PRO A 74 7.31 -31.35 2.85
C PRO A 74 7.75 -30.55 4.08
N ILE A 75 6.94 -29.57 4.47
CA ILE A 75 7.17 -28.79 5.69
C ILE A 75 7.05 -29.77 6.86
N PRO A 76 8.07 -29.88 7.72
CA PRO A 76 8.00 -30.78 8.86
C PRO A 76 6.83 -30.39 9.74
N VAL A 77 5.98 -31.36 10.06
CA VAL A 77 4.85 -31.16 10.97
C VAL A 77 5.42 -30.82 12.34
N SER A 78 5.02 -29.68 12.90
CA SER A 78 5.47 -29.26 14.22
C SER A 78 5.06 -30.31 15.25
N THR A 79 6.01 -30.79 16.05
CA THR A 79 5.75 -31.68 17.19
C THR A 79 5.27 -30.91 18.43
N LEU A 80 5.25 -29.58 18.37
CA LEU A 80 4.77 -28.74 19.45
C LEU A 80 3.24 -28.76 19.52
N PRO A 81 2.67 -28.66 20.73
CA PRO A 81 1.23 -28.47 20.87
C PRO A 81 0.77 -27.19 20.16
N PRO A 82 -0.48 -27.15 19.69
CA PRO A 82 -1.04 -25.95 19.09
C PRO A 82 -1.03 -24.79 20.11
N PRO A 83 -0.93 -23.53 19.66
CA PRO A 83 -0.95 -22.38 20.54
C PRO A 83 -2.28 -22.32 21.32
N PRO A 84 -2.28 -21.81 22.56
CA PRO A 84 -3.49 -21.68 23.36
C PRO A 84 -4.47 -20.68 22.72
N ARG A 85 -5.76 -20.86 23.02
CA ARG A 85 -6.85 -19.99 22.58
C ARG A 85 -7.42 -19.28 23.79
N PHE A 86 -7.62 -17.98 23.69
CA PHE A 86 -8.18 -17.17 24.77
C PHE A 86 -9.63 -16.77 24.47
N ALA A 87 -10.43 -16.61 25.52
CA ALA A 87 -11.77 -16.04 25.46
C ALA A 87 -11.78 -14.74 26.28
N TYR A 88 -12.16 -13.63 25.64
CA TYR A 88 -12.20 -12.31 26.24
C TYR A 88 -13.64 -11.82 26.37
N LEU A 89 -13.96 -11.27 27.54
CA LEU A 89 -15.12 -10.41 27.75
C LEU A 89 -14.60 -8.98 27.88
N ILE A 90 -15.02 -8.11 26.97
CA ILE A 90 -14.64 -6.69 26.97
C ILE A 90 -15.91 -5.87 27.16
N SER A 91 -16.02 -5.20 28.31
CA SER A 91 -17.20 -4.42 28.68
C SER A 91 -16.88 -2.93 28.71
N GLY A 92 -17.82 -2.10 28.29
CA GLY A 92 -17.75 -0.65 28.42
C GLY A 92 -19.12 -0.02 28.57
N SER A 93 -19.11 1.29 28.86
CA SER A 93 -20.29 2.12 29.08
C SER A 93 -20.39 3.23 28.04
N ALA A 94 -21.25 4.22 28.29
CA ALA A 94 -21.40 5.40 27.43
C ALA A 94 -20.07 6.14 27.25
N GLY A 95 -19.68 6.42 26.00
CA GLY A 95 -18.42 7.08 25.67
C GLY A 95 -17.23 6.13 25.45
N ASP A 96 -17.36 4.84 25.78
CA ASP A 96 -16.25 3.88 25.67
C ASP A 96 -16.14 3.21 24.29
N GLY A 97 -17.07 3.47 23.36
CA GLY A 97 -17.14 2.76 22.07
C GLY A 97 -15.82 2.81 21.28
N LEU A 98 -15.18 3.99 21.22
CA LEU A 98 -13.87 4.14 20.58
C LEU A 98 -12.75 3.41 21.34
N MET A 99 -12.80 3.40 22.67
CA MET A 99 -11.82 2.69 23.50
C MET A 99 -11.94 1.19 23.29
N LEU A 100 -13.16 0.65 23.31
CA LEU A 100 -13.44 -0.76 23.05
C LEU A 100 -12.98 -1.20 21.67
N ARG A 101 -13.24 -0.40 20.63
CA ARG A 101 -12.75 -0.67 19.28
C ARG A 101 -11.22 -0.74 19.24
N ARG A 102 -10.53 0.21 19.87
CA ARG A 102 -9.05 0.22 19.93
C ARG A 102 -8.52 -1.00 20.68
N THR A 103 -9.15 -1.37 21.80
CA THR A 103 -8.80 -2.55 22.59
C THR A 103 -8.99 -3.83 21.80
N LEU A 104 -10.12 -3.99 21.11
CA LEU A 104 -10.38 -5.17 20.29
C LEU A 104 -9.35 -5.31 19.16
N LEU A 105 -9.02 -4.20 18.47
CA LEU A 105 -8.01 -4.20 17.41
C LEU A 105 -6.62 -4.55 17.95
N ALA A 106 -6.26 -4.11 19.15
CA ALA A 106 -4.99 -4.42 19.77
C ALA A 106 -4.87 -5.89 20.22
N LEU A 107 -5.99 -6.48 20.66
CA LEU A 107 -6.04 -7.87 21.17
C LEU A 107 -6.39 -8.90 20.09
N TYR A 108 -6.74 -8.48 18.87
CA TYR A 108 -7.34 -9.36 17.86
C TYR A 108 -6.37 -10.45 17.40
N HIS A 109 -6.85 -11.69 17.47
CA HIS A 109 -6.20 -12.85 16.91
C HIS A 109 -7.28 -13.82 16.40
N PRO A 110 -7.15 -14.40 15.19
CA PRO A 110 -8.21 -15.18 14.55
C PRO A 110 -8.60 -16.45 15.31
N LEU A 111 -7.72 -16.99 16.16
CA LEU A 111 -7.99 -18.21 16.93
C LEU A 111 -8.72 -17.96 18.26
N ASN A 112 -8.77 -16.70 18.71
CA ASN A 112 -9.36 -16.32 19.99
C ASN A 112 -10.87 -16.00 19.84
N GLN A 113 -11.55 -15.90 20.98
CA GLN A 113 -12.98 -15.56 21.06
C GLN A 113 -13.18 -14.26 21.82
N TYR A 114 -14.14 -13.46 21.37
CA TYR A 114 -14.39 -12.12 21.90
C TYR A 114 -15.89 -11.91 22.09
N VAL A 115 -16.29 -11.50 23.29
CA VAL A 115 -17.62 -10.96 23.57
C VAL A 115 -17.42 -9.49 23.94
N VAL A 116 -18.04 -8.61 23.16
CA VAL A 116 -18.03 -7.17 23.43
C VAL A 116 -19.40 -6.78 23.97
N HIS A 117 -19.41 -6.24 25.18
CA HIS A 117 -20.61 -5.77 25.85
C HIS A 117 -20.56 -4.26 25.99
N LEU A 118 -21.57 -3.58 25.45
CA LEU A 118 -21.82 -2.18 25.69
C LEU A 118 -23.11 -2.06 26.47
N ASP A 119 -23.10 -1.32 27.57
CA ASP A 119 -24.30 -1.16 28.37
C ASP A 119 -25.39 -0.32 27.67
N ARG A 120 -26.53 -0.20 28.33
CA ARG A 120 -27.70 0.50 27.77
C ARG A 120 -27.53 2.02 27.75
N GLU A 121 -26.61 2.57 28.53
CA GLU A 121 -26.37 4.01 28.61
C GLU A 121 -25.65 4.51 27.36
N ALA A 122 -24.89 3.63 26.70
CA ALA A 122 -24.25 3.95 25.43
C ALA A 122 -25.24 4.26 24.29
N SER A 123 -24.83 5.21 23.45
CA SER A 123 -25.66 5.68 22.34
C SER A 123 -25.91 4.58 21.32
N SER A 124 -26.93 4.75 20.46
CA SER A 124 -27.14 3.82 19.35
C SER A 124 -25.97 3.82 18.37
N GLU A 125 -25.30 4.95 18.19
CA GLU A 125 -24.14 5.09 17.30
C GLU A 125 -22.93 4.31 17.80
N GLU A 126 -22.75 4.20 19.12
CA GLU A 126 -21.66 3.41 19.72
C GLU A 126 -21.94 1.90 19.67
N ARG A 127 -23.20 1.50 19.43
CA ARG A 127 -23.65 0.09 19.36
C ARG A 127 -23.77 -0.47 17.93
N LEU A 128 -23.65 0.38 16.91
CA LEU A 128 -23.72 0.03 15.49
C LEU A 128 -22.33 -0.19 14.89
#